data_AF-A0A1F8CM05-F1
#
_entry.id   AF-A0A1F8CM05-F1
#
_cell.length_a   1.000
_cell.length_b   1.000
_cell.length_c   1.000
_cell.angle_alpha   90.00
_cell.angle_beta   90.00
_cell.angle_gamma   90.00
#
_symmetry.space_group_name_H-M   'P 1'
#
loop_
_entity.id
_entity.type
_entity.pdbx_description
1 polymer ?
#
loop_
_entity_poly.entity_id
_entity_poly.type
_entity_poly.pdbx_seq_one_letter_code
_entity_poly.pdbx_strand_id
1 'polypeptide(L)'
;MTVEYNRLVGIDKVTTSLGGGGNLVIQFDGYDANKIDRVSYDVDGATFKLTVIPKAGNQSPVQNQVKLSGGEGESSDLLVLIGGDDLDHFPLINPTNPPTTKLVHIGIKILGKLGTLPVVSFAKPASSVSEVVTAYIKEMNLPIDKDMATNLLGGIEAHTQSFIAGAVTPATFEMAAELIKLGGVRGGAFVPPVSPTPTSLGQPPTQPVTQSVPFNYQPMSAPAPIDVPVTPAPVAPAPAPIQSGESVTPPADWLNPKIYTGTNVS
;
A
#
# COMPACT_ATOMS: atom_id res chain seq x y z
N MET A 1 5.17 -4.82 -15.92
CA MET A 1 6.06 -4.63 -14.74
C MET A 1 6.97 -3.44 -14.99
N THR A 2 7.02 -2.50 -14.06
CA THR A 2 7.94 -1.35 -14.07
C THR A 2 9.29 -1.74 -13.46
N VAL A 3 10.37 -1.04 -13.84
CA VAL A 3 11.76 -1.31 -13.40
C VAL A 3 11.93 -1.19 -11.88
N GLU A 4 11.04 -0.45 -11.22
CA GLU A 4 11.07 -0.16 -9.78
C GLU A 4 10.92 -1.42 -8.90
N TYR A 5 10.14 -2.41 -9.33
CA TYR A 5 9.86 -3.61 -8.53
C TYR A 5 10.95 -4.69 -8.64
N ASN A 6 11.97 -4.51 -9.47
CA ASN A 6 13.10 -5.45 -9.60
C ASN A 6 13.93 -5.58 -8.32
N ARG A 7 13.75 -4.66 -7.36
CA ARG A 7 14.44 -4.67 -6.08
C ARG A 7 13.77 -5.57 -5.04
N LEU A 8 12.54 -6.02 -5.31
CA LEU A 8 11.77 -6.89 -4.42
C LEU A 8 12.14 -8.35 -4.62
N VAL A 9 12.40 -9.05 -3.53
CA VAL A 9 12.65 -10.50 -3.55
C VAL A 9 11.33 -11.23 -3.77
N GLY A 10 11.32 -12.19 -4.71
CA GLY A 10 10.15 -13.01 -4.99
C GLY A 10 9.06 -12.33 -5.83
N ILE A 11 9.37 -11.22 -6.51
CA ILE A 11 8.43 -10.51 -7.38
C ILE A 11 7.91 -11.38 -8.53
N ASP A 12 8.72 -12.35 -8.96
CA ASP A 12 8.38 -13.36 -9.97
C ASP A 12 7.23 -14.30 -9.54
N LYS A 13 6.94 -14.37 -8.23
CA LYS A 13 5.85 -15.19 -7.68
C LYS A 13 4.50 -14.48 -7.70
N VAL A 14 4.46 -13.18 -8.02
CA VAL A 14 3.21 -12.40 -8.05
C VAL A 14 2.48 -12.65 -9.37
N THR A 15 1.23 -13.12 -9.27
CA THR A 15 0.38 -13.37 -10.43
C THR A 15 -0.76 -12.35 -10.52
N THR A 16 -1.20 -12.03 -11.74
CA THR A 16 -2.35 -11.16 -12.00
C THR A 16 -3.66 -11.93 -12.13
N SER A 17 -3.70 -13.15 -11.61
CA SER A 17 -4.87 -14.02 -11.58
C SER A 17 -4.97 -14.65 -10.21
N LEU A 18 -6.19 -14.77 -9.69
CA LEU A 18 -6.50 -15.57 -8.51
C LEU A 18 -6.26 -17.04 -8.90
N GLY A 19 -5.11 -17.59 -8.51
CA GLY A 19 -4.79 -19.00 -8.74
C GLY A 19 -5.68 -19.90 -7.90
N GLY A 20 -6.20 -20.98 -8.48
CA GLY A 20 -7.09 -21.89 -7.76
C GLY A 20 -7.87 -22.79 -8.71
N GLY A 21 -8.12 -24.03 -8.31
CA GLY A 21 -8.82 -25.07 -9.09
C GLY A 21 -10.32 -24.79 -9.27
N GLY A 22 -10.64 -23.64 -9.84
CA GLY A 22 -12.00 -23.21 -10.19
C GLY A 22 -12.45 -23.70 -11.57
N ASN A 23 -13.64 -23.26 -11.97
CA ASN A 23 -14.17 -23.58 -13.28
C ASN A 23 -13.40 -22.82 -14.37
N LEU A 24 -13.36 -23.41 -15.56
CA LEU A 24 -13.00 -22.69 -16.78
C LEU A 24 -14.27 -22.04 -17.33
N VAL A 25 -14.29 -20.73 -17.38
CA VAL A 25 -15.36 -19.95 -18.02
C VAL A 25 -14.92 -19.56 -19.43
N ILE A 26 -15.79 -19.86 -20.39
CA ILE A 26 -15.59 -19.56 -21.82
C ILE A 26 -16.63 -18.50 -22.19
N GLN A 27 -16.16 -17.28 -22.41
CA GLN A 27 -17.01 -16.13 -22.76
C GLN A 27 -16.77 -15.71 -24.22
N PHE A 28 -17.84 -15.36 -24.93
CA PHE A 28 -17.78 -14.81 -26.28
C PHE A 28 -18.04 -13.31 -26.26
N ASP A 29 -16.99 -12.51 -26.34
CA ASP A 29 -17.09 -11.05 -26.28
C ASP A 29 -17.69 -10.47 -27.58
N GLY A 30 -18.65 -9.57 -27.45
CA GLY A 30 -19.38 -8.99 -28.60
C GLY A 30 -20.18 -10.00 -29.45
N TYR A 31 -20.44 -11.21 -28.94
CA TYR A 31 -21.27 -12.21 -29.62
C TYR A 31 -22.65 -12.30 -28.96
N ASP A 32 -23.71 -12.17 -29.77
CA ASP A 32 -25.09 -12.22 -29.27
C ASP A 32 -25.50 -13.66 -28.91
N ALA A 33 -25.76 -13.90 -27.63
CA ALA A 33 -26.15 -15.19 -27.09
C ALA A 33 -27.42 -15.76 -27.74
N ASN A 34 -28.34 -14.92 -28.24
CA ASN A 34 -29.57 -15.37 -28.89
C ASN A 34 -29.34 -16.03 -30.25
N LYS A 35 -28.14 -15.89 -30.81
CA LYS A 35 -27.72 -16.54 -32.06
C LYS A 35 -27.20 -17.96 -31.86
N ILE A 36 -27.01 -18.39 -30.61
CA ILE A 36 -26.63 -19.77 -30.30
C ILE A 36 -27.88 -20.64 -30.37
N ASP A 37 -27.77 -21.78 -31.08
CA ASP A 37 -28.79 -22.81 -31.13
C ASP A 37 -28.54 -23.87 -30.05
N ARG A 38 -27.32 -24.44 -30.05
CA ARG A 38 -26.92 -25.48 -29.09
C ARG A 38 -25.44 -25.42 -28.75
N VAL A 39 -25.10 -25.79 -27.53
CA VAL A 39 -23.73 -26.10 -27.11
C VAL A 39 -23.66 -27.60 -26.82
N SER A 40 -22.68 -28.30 -27.39
CA SER A 40 -22.42 -29.71 -27.12
C SER A 40 -20.99 -29.93 -26.69
N TYR A 41 -20.76 -30.89 -25.80
CA TYR A 41 -19.42 -31.33 -25.44
C TYR A 41 -19.19 -32.77 -25.92
N ASP A 42 -17.93 -33.09 -26.20
CA ASP A 42 -17.49 -34.44 -26.55
C ASP A 42 -16.09 -34.69 -25.96
N VAL A 43 -15.81 -35.96 -25.63
CA VAL A 43 -14.51 -36.39 -25.11
C VAL A 43 -13.94 -37.44 -26.06
N ASP A 44 -12.98 -37.01 -26.87
CA ASP A 44 -12.31 -37.84 -27.86
C ASP A 44 -10.95 -38.30 -27.31
N GLY A 45 -10.95 -39.48 -26.70
CA GLY A 45 -9.80 -40.03 -25.98
C GLY A 45 -9.42 -39.18 -24.78
N ALA A 46 -8.33 -38.41 -24.90
CA ALA A 46 -7.84 -37.49 -23.87
C ALA A 46 -8.20 -36.01 -24.14
N THR A 47 -8.89 -35.71 -25.25
CA THR A 47 -9.18 -34.33 -25.65
C THR A 47 -10.64 -33.99 -25.38
N PHE A 48 -10.88 -32.98 -24.54
CA PHE A 48 -12.19 -32.37 -24.35
C PHE A 48 -12.48 -31.37 -25.47
N LYS A 49 -13.64 -31.50 -26.12
CA LYS A 49 -14.11 -30.59 -27.18
C LYS A 49 -15.43 -29.96 -26.77
N LEU A 50 -15.51 -28.63 -26.86
CA LEU A 50 -16.77 -27.89 -26.76
C LEU A 50 -17.13 -27.34 -28.13
N THR A 51 -18.29 -27.71 -28.66
CA THR A 51 -18.80 -27.24 -29.95
C THR A 51 -19.98 -26.30 -29.72
N VAL A 52 -19.84 -25.05 -30.16
CA VAL A 52 -20.91 -24.05 -30.15
C VAL A 52 -21.54 -23.99 -31.53
N ILE A 53 -22.83 -24.28 -31.62
CA ILE A 53 -23.59 -24.36 -32.86
C ILE A 53 -24.52 -23.14 -32.94
N PRO A 54 -24.32 -22.22 -33.89
CA PRO A 54 -25.22 -21.09 -34.09
C PRO A 54 -26.51 -21.50 -34.81
N LYS A 55 -27.57 -20.70 -34.66
CA LYS A 55 -28.81 -20.85 -35.43
C LYS A 55 -28.53 -20.68 -36.92
N ALA A 56 -29.27 -21.41 -37.75
CA ALA A 56 -29.13 -21.37 -39.21
C ALA A 56 -29.05 -19.93 -39.75
N GLY A 57 -28.04 -19.66 -40.60
CA GLY A 57 -27.77 -18.35 -41.18
C GLY A 57 -26.91 -17.41 -40.33
N ASN A 58 -26.55 -17.77 -39.09
CA ASN A 58 -25.62 -16.99 -38.26
C ASN A 58 -24.19 -17.54 -38.35
N GLN A 59 -23.21 -16.66 -38.17
CA GLN A 59 -21.79 -17.04 -38.09
C GLN A 59 -21.45 -17.59 -36.71
N SER A 60 -20.51 -18.53 -36.66
CA SER A 60 -19.97 -19.04 -35.39
C SER A 60 -19.07 -17.99 -34.72
N PRO A 61 -18.92 -18.01 -33.38
CA PRO A 61 -17.95 -17.17 -32.69
C PRO A 61 -16.54 -17.38 -33.25
N VAL A 62 -15.82 -16.29 -33.48
CA VAL A 62 -14.43 -16.32 -33.98
C VAL A 62 -13.43 -16.34 -32.82
N GLN A 63 -12.21 -16.82 -33.06
CA GLN A 63 -11.21 -17.05 -32.01
C GLN A 63 -10.91 -15.81 -31.15
N ASN A 64 -10.88 -14.62 -31.75
CA ASN A 64 -10.64 -13.36 -31.03
C ASN A 64 -11.84 -12.90 -30.17
N GLN A 65 -13.02 -13.47 -30.36
CA GLN A 65 -14.16 -13.27 -29.47
C GLN A 65 -14.11 -14.22 -28.27
N VAL A 66 -13.33 -15.30 -28.33
CA VAL A 66 -13.25 -16.28 -27.24
C VAL A 66 -12.30 -15.77 -26.16
N LYS A 67 -12.87 -15.42 -25.01
CA LYS A 67 -12.14 -15.19 -23.77
C LYS A 67 -12.24 -16.42 -22.89
N LEU A 68 -11.08 -16.95 -22.53
CA LEU A 68 -10.96 -18.02 -21.55
C LEU A 68 -10.56 -17.40 -20.22
N SER A 69 -11.37 -17.60 -19.20
CA SER A 69 -11.01 -17.31 -17.82
C SER A 69 -10.99 -18.62 -17.03
N GLY A 70 -9.78 -19.13 -16.80
CA GLY A 70 -9.56 -20.30 -15.94
C GLY A 70 -9.42 -19.89 -14.48
N GLY A 71 -9.90 -20.72 -13.57
CA GLY A 71 -9.82 -20.44 -12.13
C GLY A 71 -10.96 -19.58 -11.60
N GLU A 72 -12.05 -19.42 -12.37
CA GLU A 72 -13.28 -18.81 -11.87
C GLU A 72 -14.04 -19.84 -11.03
N GLY A 73 -13.73 -19.86 -9.75
CA GLY A 73 -14.29 -20.78 -8.78
C GLY A 73 -13.39 -20.82 -7.56
N GLU A 74 -13.97 -20.50 -6.42
CA GLU A 74 -13.25 -20.35 -5.16
C GLU A 74 -12.71 -21.68 -4.68
N SER A 75 -11.42 -21.87 -4.85
CA SER A 75 -10.68 -22.83 -4.04
C SER A 75 -10.06 -22.17 -2.80
N SER A 76 -10.25 -20.87 -2.59
CA SER A 76 -9.73 -20.16 -1.43
C SER A 76 -10.86 -19.96 -0.43
N ASP A 77 -10.61 -20.24 0.85
CA ASP A 77 -11.60 -19.99 1.92
C ASP A 77 -11.47 -18.58 2.51
N LEU A 78 -10.38 -17.88 2.18
CA LEU A 78 -10.02 -16.55 2.68
C LEU A 78 -9.25 -15.75 1.63
N LEU A 79 -9.65 -14.49 1.41
CA LEU A 79 -8.89 -13.53 0.61
C LEU A 79 -8.36 -12.42 1.53
N VAL A 80 -7.04 -12.25 1.52
CA VAL A 80 -6.35 -11.21 2.30
C VAL A 80 -5.99 -10.06 1.38
N LEU A 81 -6.63 -8.92 1.61
CA LEU A 81 -6.42 -7.65 0.93
C LEU A 81 -5.31 -6.89 1.66
N ILE A 82 -4.23 -6.54 0.97
CA ILE A 82 -3.10 -5.81 1.57
C ILE A 82 -2.99 -4.42 0.94
N GLY A 83 -3.06 -3.37 1.77
CA GLY A 83 -3.11 -1.98 1.34
C GLY A 83 -4.44 -1.64 0.66
N GLY A 84 -4.44 -0.62 -0.19
CA GLY A 84 -5.65 -0.18 -0.90
C GLY A 84 -6.69 0.50 0.00
N ASP A 85 -7.50 1.35 -0.60
CA ASP A 85 -8.53 2.13 0.12
C ASP A 85 -9.95 1.87 -0.41
N ASP A 86 -10.09 1.21 -1.56
CA ASP A 86 -11.36 1.01 -2.27
C ASP A 86 -11.27 -0.15 -3.28
N LEU A 87 -12.36 -0.39 -4.02
CA LEU A 87 -12.48 -1.50 -4.98
C LEU A 87 -11.51 -1.36 -6.16
N ASP A 88 -11.16 -0.14 -6.57
CA ASP A 88 -10.30 0.10 -7.73
C ASP A 88 -8.87 -0.37 -7.47
N HIS A 89 -8.46 -0.42 -6.20
CA HIS A 89 -7.18 -1.00 -5.78
C HIS A 89 -7.15 -2.54 -5.84
N PHE A 90 -8.30 -3.20 -6.02
CA PHE A 90 -8.40 -4.67 -6.07
C PHE A 90 -9.10 -5.14 -7.35
N PRO A 91 -8.48 -4.94 -8.53
CA PRO A 91 -9.12 -5.24 -9.82
C PRO A 91 -9.42 -6.72 -10.06
N LEU A 92 -8.86 -7.62 -9.24
CA LEU A 92 -9.15 -9.06 -9.31
C LEU A 92 -10.49 -9.42 -8.63
N ILE A 93 -11.08 -8.50 -7.86
CA ILE A 93 -12.38 -8.71 -7.21
C ILE A 93 -13.45 -8.16 -8.14
N ASN A 94 -14.22 -9.07 -8.74
CA ASN A 94 -15.31 -8.69 -9.62
C ASN A 94 -16.58 -8.40 -8.78
N PRO A 95 -17.11 -7.16 -8.79
CA PRO A 95 -18.34 -6.84 -8.07
C PRO A 95 -19.60 -7.49 -8.68
N THR A 96 -19.57 -7.83 -9.98
CA THR A 96 -20.69 -8.46 -10.69
C THR A 96 -20.77 -9.96 -10.40
N ASN A 97 -19.63 -10.59 -10.12
CA ASN A 97 -19.56 -11.97 -9.66
C ASN A 97 -18.68 -12.01 -8.40
N PRO A 98 -19.22 -11.57 -7.25
CA PRO A 98 -18.42 -11.43 -6.06
C PRO A 98 -17.93 -12.79 -5.54
N PRO A 99 -16.72 -12.84 -4.97
CA PRO A 99 -16.28 -14.03 -4.24
C PRO A 99 -17.24 -14.29 -3.06
N THR A 100 -17.59 -15.56 -2.83
CA THR A 100 -18.28 -16.03 -1.61
C THR A 100 -17.35 -16.14 -0.40
N THR A 101 -16.04 -15.97 -0.63
CA THR A 101 -14.92 -16.05 0.30
C THR A 101 -14.95 -14.89 1.28
N LYS A 102 -14.53 -15.18 2.50
CA LYS A 102 -14.34 -14.15 3.53
C LYS A 102 -13.24 -13.19 3.10
N LEU A 103 -13.54 -11.90 3.15
CA LEU A 103 -12.60 -10.84 2.87
C LEU A 103 -12.00 -10.30 4.17
N VAL A 104 -10.68 -10.34 4.26
CA VAL A 104 -9.91 -9.73 5.35
C VAL A 104 -9.03 -8.64 4.76
N HIS A 105 -8.96 -7.48 5.41
CA HIS A 105 -8.15 -6.36 4.95
C HIS A 105 -7.07 -5.98 5.97
N ILE A 106 -5.85 -5.75 5.49
CA ILE A 106 -4.71 -5.23 6.25
C ILE A 106 -4.23 -3.97 5.55
N GLY A 107 -4.36 -2.83 6.23
CA GLY A 107 -3.96 -1.54 5.67
C GLY A 107 -3.75 -0.48 6.74
N ILE A 108 -3.54 0.76 6.29
CA ILE A 108 -3.34 1.92 7.19
C ILE A 108 -4.65 2.69 7.46
N LYS A 109 -5.71 2.40 6.70
CA LYS A 109 -7.06 2.95 6.85
C LYS A 109 -8.08 1.82 6.94
N ILE A 110 -9.16 2.06 7.67
CA ILE A 110 -10.23 1.05 7.82
C ILE A 110 -11.00 0.91 6.50
N LEU A 111 -11.17 -0.33 6.06
CA LEU A 111 -11.97 -0.69 4.89
C LEU A 111 -13.09 -1.64 5.34
N GLY A 112 -14.26 -1.10 5.69
CA GLY A 112 -15.37 -1.92 6.20
C GLY A 112 -16.18 -2.64 5.13
N LYS A 113 -16.06 -2.21 3.87
CA LYS A 113 -16.74 -2.81 2.73
C LYS A 113 -15.97 -2.59 1.45
N LEU A 114 -16.14 -3.50 0.51
CA LEU A 114 -15.65 -3.37 -0.86
C LEU A 114 -16.84 -3.44 -1.82
N GLY A 115 -17.28 -2.29 -2.32
CA GLY A 115 -18.59 -2.20 -2.99
C GLY A 115 -19.73 -2.58 -2.02
N THR A 116 -20.40 -3.70 -2.31
CA THR A 116 -21.44 -4.29 -1.44
C THR A 116 -20.92 -5.41 -0.53
N LEU A 117 -19.66 -5.82 -0.67
CA LEU A 117 -19.09 -6.94 0.07
C LEU A 117 -18.61 -6.51 1.45
N PRO A 118 -18.99 -7.21 2.53
CA PRO A 118 -18.47 -6.94 3.85
C PRO A 118 -16.99 -7.34 3.94
N VAL A 119 -16.19 -6.52 4.62
CA VAL A 119 -14.75 -6.76 4.81
C VAL A 119 -14.42 -6.65 6.29
N VAL A 120 -13.68 -7.62 6.82
CA VAL A 120 -13.13 -7.56 8.18
C VAL A 120 -11.78 -6.85 8.12
N SER A 121 -11.73 -5.61 8.62
CA SER A 121 -10.53 -4.78 8.53
C SER A 121 -9.68 -4.86 9.81
N PHE A 122 -8.43 -5.28 9.64
CA PHE A 122 -7.35 -5.25 10.63
C PHE A 122 -6.40 -4.08 10.33
N ALA A 123 -6.98 -2.92 10.02
CA ALA A 123 -6.19 -1.74 9.70
C ALA A 123 -5.67 -1.08 10.99
N LYS A 124 -4.42 -0.63 10.98
CA LYS A 124 -3.81 0.12 12.08
C LYS A 124 -3.20 1.42 11.53
N PRO A 125 -3.34 2.57 12.20
CA PRO A 125 -2.66 3.79 11.78
C PRO A 125 -1.14 3.57 11.77
N ALA A 126 -0.50 3.80 10.63
CA ALA A 126 0.94 3.70 10.44
C ALA A 126 1.38 4.54 9.24
N SER A 127 2.69 4.74 9.09
CA SER A 127 3.26 5.49 7.96
C SER A 127 3.42 4.63 6.70
N SER A 128 3.25 3.31 6.79
CA SER A 128 3.26 2.38 5.67
C SER A 128 2.50 1.09 6.01
N VAL A 129 1.91 0.44 5.01
CA VAL A 129 1.31 -0.90 5.15
C VAL A 129 2.36 -1.92 5.60
N SER A 130 3.63 -1.74 5.20
CA SER A 130 4.72 -2.62 5.62
C SER A 130 4.97 -2.57 7.13
N GLU A 131 4.72 -1.45 7.82
CA GLU A 131 4.80 -1.39 9.28
C GLU A 131 3.69 -2.23 9.92
N VAL A 132 2.45 -2.12 9.41
CA VAL A 132 1.30 -2.89 9.89
C VAL A 132 1.53 -4.39 9.69
N VAL A 133 1.98 -4.79 8.51
CA VAL A 133 2.31 -6.19 8.21
C VAL A 133 3.44 -6.70 9.10
N THR A 134 4.51 -5.92 9.29
CA THR A 134 5.62 -6.30 10.18
C THR A 134 5.13 -6.52 11.61
N ALA A 135 4.29 -5.61 12.13
CA ALA A 135 3.71 -5.74 13.45
C ALA A 135 2.89 -7.03 13.59
N TYR A 136 2.09 -7.39 12.59
CA TYR A 136 1.31 -8.64 12.61
C TYR A 136 2.17 -9.90 12.54
N ILE A 137 3.21 -9.92 11.68
CA ILE A 137 4.14 -11.06 11.61
C ILE A 137 4.78 -11.30 12.99
N LYS A 138 5.18 -10.21 13.67
CA LYS A 138 5.75 -10.27 15.02
C LYS A 138 4.73 -10.69 16.08
N GLU A 139 3.51 -10.15 16.04
CA GLU A 139 2.42 -10.49 16.98
C GLU A 139 2.05 -11.98 16.89
N MET A 140 2.10 -12.55 15.69
CA MET A 140 1.91 -13.98 15.44
C MET A 140 3.16 -14.84 15.71
N ASN A 141 4.26 -14.22 16.14
CA ASN A 141 5.54 -14.87 16.42
C ASN A 141 6.07 -15.68 15.22
N LEU A 142 5.84 -15.17 14.01
CA LEU A 142 6.35 -15.74 12.77
C LEU A 142 7.78 -15.25 12.50
N PRO A 143 8.65 -16.09 11.92
CA PRO A 143 10.01 -15.67 11.59
C PRO A 143 10.01 -14.61 10.48
N ILE A 144 10.92 -13.65 10.60
CA ILE A 144 11.26 -12.69 9.54
C ILE A 144 12.69 -12.99 9.13
N ASP A 145 12.86 -13.49 7.90
CA ASP A 145 14.19 -13.67 7.32
C ASP A 145 14.72 -12.38 6.68
N LYS A 146 15.94 -12.45 6.17
CA LYS A 146 16.65 -11.33 5.54
C LYS A 146 15.89 -10.74 4.34
N ASP A 147 15.29 -11.61 3.52
CA ASP A 147 14.65 -11.22 2.26
C ASP A 147 13.29 -10.57 2.54
N MET A 148 12.53 -11.14 3.47
CA MET A 148 11.32 -10.54 4.03
C MET A 148 11.63 -9.18 4.65
N ALA A 149 12.68 -9.09 5.47
CA ALA A 149 13.09 -7.84 6.09
C ALA A 149 13.46 -6.77 5.05
N THR A 150 14.12 -7.17 3.96
CA THR A 150 14.48 -6.28 2.85
C THR A 150 13.23 -5.76 2.12
N ASN A 151 12.26 -6.61 1.82
CA ASN A 151 11.00 -6.21 1.19
C ASN A 151 10.16 -5.27 2.09
N LEU A 152 10.02 -5.63 3.37
CA LEU A 152 9.29 -4.83 4.34
C LEU A 152 9.94 -3.45 4.53
N LEU A 153 11.27 -3.41 4.68
CA LEU A 153 12.02 -2.16 4.78
C LEU A 153 11.84 -1.30 3.52
N GLY A 154 11.95 -1.91 2.34
CA GLY A 154 11.73 -1.21 1.07
C GLY A 154 10.34 -0.58 0.96
N GLY A 155 9.30 -1.27 1.44
CA GLY A 155 7.94 -0.73 1.48
C GLY A 155 7.74 0.40 2.49
N ILE A 156 8.48 0.39 3.62
CA ILE A 156 8.53 1.52 4.54
C ILE A 156 9.20 2.72 3.87
N GLU A 157 10.39 2.53 3.27
CA GLU A 157 11.13 3.60 2.61
C GLU A 157 10.35 4.22 1.44
N ALA A 158 9.68 3.40 0.65
CA ALA A 158 8.89 3.85 -0.49
C ALA A 158 7.72 4.75 -0.05
N HIS A 159 6.91 4.31 0.92
CA HIS A 159 5.74 5.08 1.35
C HIS A 159 6.10 6.32 2.17
N THR A 160 7.23 6.27 2.89
CA THR A 160 7.70 7.39 3.72
C THR A 160 8.60 8.37 2.98
N GLN A 161 8.84 8.17 1.68
CA GLN A 161 9.78 8.97 0.88
C GLN A 161 11.18 9.01 1.54
N SER A 162 11.70 7.85 1.91
CA SER A 162 12.94 7.73 2.70
C SER A 162 12.88 8.49 4.03
N PHE A 163 11.79 8.30 4.77
CA PHE A 163 11.54 8.89 6.10
C PHE A 163 11.37 10.42 6.13
N ILE A 164 11.07 11.04 4.98
CA ILE A 164 10.85 12.50 4.86
C ILE A 164 9.37 12.85 5.05
N ALA A 165 8.45 11.92 4.74
CA ALA A 165 7.02 12.19 4.79
C ALA A 165 6.54 12.57 6.20
N GLY A 166 5.59 13.52 6.29
CA GLY A 166 5.09 14.02 7.58
C GLY A 166 4.33 13.00 8.43
N ALA A 167 3.95 11.86 7.87
CA ALA A 167 3.29 10.78 8.59
C ALA A 167 4.28 9.88 9.36
N VAL A 168 5.59 10.05 9.18
CA VAL A 168 6.64 9.26 9.84
C VAL A 168 6.63 9.48 11.35
N THR A 169 6.73 8.40 12.11
CA THR A 169 6.73 8.43 13.58
C THR A 169 8.01 7.83 14.16
N PRO A 170 8.32 8.02 15.46
CA PRO A 170 9.42 7.29 16.10
C PRO A 170 9.33 5.77 15.93
N ALA A 171 8.10 5.22 16.01
CA ALA A 171 7.87 3.79 15.80
C ALA A 171 8.27 3.32 14.39
N THR A 172 8.14 4.17 13.38
CA THR A 172 8.59 3.90 12.02
C THR A 172 10.11 3.73 11.94
N PHE A 173 10.87 4.56 12.66
CA PHE A 173 12.33 4.43 12.75
C PHE A 173 12.75 3.19 13.54
N GLU A 174 12.06 2.89 14.64
CA GLU A 174 12.31 1.67 15.43
C GLU A 174 12.10 0.40 14.59
N MET A 175 10.98 0.35 13.86
CA MET A 175 10.67 -0.77 12.96
C MET A 175 11.73 -0.92 11.86
N ALA A 176 12.13 0.18 11.23
CA ALA A 176 13.18 0.16 10.20
C ALA A 176 14.52 -0.32 10.77
N ALA A 177 14.91 0.16 11.96
CA ALA A 177 16.14 -0.27 12.62
C ALA A 177 16.12 -1.76 12.95
N GLU A 178 14.98 -2.28 13.40
CA GLU A 178 14.80 -3.70 13.67
C GLU A 178 14.91 -4.55 12.40
N LEU A 179 14.25 -4.15 11.31
CA LEU A 179 14.35 -4.84 10.02
C LEU A 179 15.79 -4.85 9.49
N ILE A 180 16.54 -3.77 9.66
CA ILE A 180 17.98 -3.72 9.33
C ILE A 180 18.78 -4.70 10.22
N LYS A 181 18.47 -4.78 11.52
CA LYS A 181 19.10 -5.74 12.43
C LYS A 181 18.83 -7.20 12.03
N LEU A 182 17.67 -7.47 11.44
CA LEU A 182 17.30 -8.77 10.86
C LEU A 182 17.98 -9.03 9.49
N GLY A 183 18.82 -8.11 9.02
CA GLY A 183 19.59 -8.23 7.78
C GLY A 183 18.95 -7.55 6.57
N GLY A 184 17.85 -6.81 6.75
CA GLY A 184 17.21 -6.04 5.70
C GLY A 184 18.16 -5.03 5.07
N VAL A 185 18.20 -4.98 3.73
CA VAL A 185 19.12 -4.11 2.97
C VAL A 185 18.36 -2.93 2.37
N ARG A 186 18.81 -1.72 2.70
CA ARG A 186 18.29 -0.49 2.08
C ARG A 186 18.61 -0.46 0.60
N GLY A 187 17.66 -0.04 -0.24
CA GLY A 187 17.85 0.02 -1.69
C GLY A 187 17.71 -1.31 -2.44
N GLY A 188 17.35 -2.41 -1.75
CA GLY A 188 16.99 -3.70 -2.36
C GLY A 188 18.04 -4.80 -2.22
N ALA A 189 17.65 -6.02 -2.62
CA ALA A 189 18.43 -7.25 -2.38
C ALA A 189 19.62 -7.47 -3.35
N PHE A 190 19.85 -6.60 -4.33
CA PHE A 190 20.97 -6.76 -5.25
C PHE A 190 22.26 -6.16 -4.67
N VAL A 191 22.99 -6.97 -3.92
CA VAL A 191 24.43 -6.82 -3.77
C VAL A 191 25.04 -7.75 -4.83
N PRO A 192 25.58 -7.26 -5.96
CA PRO A 192 26.35 -8.13 -6.84
C PRO A 192 27.48 -8.75 -6.01
N PRO A 193 27.83 -10.03 -6.23
CA PRO A 193 28.96 -10.62 -5.54
C PRO A 193 30.17 -9.72 -5.77
N VAL A 194 30.67 -9.10 -4.70
CA VAL A 194 31.91 -8.34 -4.73
C VAL A 194 32.95 -9.38 -5.07
N SER A 195 33.34 -9.46 -6.34
CA SER A 195 34.43 -10.32 -6.75
C SER A 195 35.63 -9.88 -5.90
N PRO A 196 36.27 -10.78 -5.13
CA PRO A 196 37.42 -10.39 -4.34
C PRO A 196 38.48 -9.89 -5.31
N THR A 197 38.69 -8.57 -5.33
CA THR A 197 39.79 -7.99 -6.08
C THR A 197 41.06 -8.61 -5.52
N PRO A 198 41.90 -9.29 -6.31
CA PRO A 198 43.15 -9.82 -5.80
C PRO A 198 43.97 -8.63 -5.32
N THR A 199 44.21 -8.59 -4.01
CA THR A 199 45.10 -7.62 -3.39
C THR A 199 46.47 -7.90 -3.95
N SER A 200 46.95 -7.05 -4.87
CA SER A 200 48.34 -7.13 -5.32
C SER A 200 49.23 -6.76 -4.15
N LEU A 201 49.78 -7.77 -3.51
CA LEU A 201 50.85 -7.65 -2.53
C LEU A 201 52.07 -7.05 -3.23
N GLY A 202 52.41 -5.81 -2.88
CA GLY A 202 53.73 -5.24 -3.15
C GLY A 202 53.71 -3.91 -3.87
N GLN A 203 53.44 -2.83 -3.13
CA GLN A 203 54.15 -1.56 -3.29
C GLN A 203 53.91 -0.68 -2.05
N PRO A 204 54.96 -0.18 -1.38
CA PRO A 204 54.78 0.81 -0.31
C PRO A 204 54.31 2.14 -0.92
N PRO A 205 53.34 2.84 -0.30
CA PRO A 205 52.84 4.11 -0.84
C PRO A 205 53.86 5.22 -0.57
N THR A 206 54.64 5.57 -1.57
CA THR A 206 55.31 6.88 -1.62
C THR A 206 54.41 7.85 -2.37
N GLN A 207 53.61 8.61 -1.62
CA GLN A 207 53.43 10.07 -1.72
C GLN A 207 52.09 10.48 -1.06
N PRO A 208 52.08 11.46 -0.15
CA PRO A 208 50.84 12.08 0.28
C PRO A 208 50.29 12.93 -0.86
N VAL A 209 49.14 12.52 -1.41
CA VAL A 209 48.34 13.36 -2.30
C VAL A 209 47.70 14.43 -1.43
N THR A 210 48.34 15.59 -1.29
CA THR A 210 47.68 16.81 -0.85
C THR A 210 46.86 17.34 -2.02
N GLN A 211 45.66 16.81 -2.22
CA GLN A 211 44.65 17.51 -3.01
C GLN A 211 44.05 18.60 -2.13
N SER A 212 44.66 19.77 -2.15
CA SER A 212 43.99 21.00 -1.73
C SER A 212 42.90 21.30 -2.76
N VAL A 213 41.66 20.94 -2.46
CA VAL A 213 40.50 21.58 -3.08
C VAL A 213 40.53 23.07 -2.70
N PRO A 214 40.61 24.01 -3.66
CA PRO A 214 40.45 25.41 -3.33
C PRO A 214 39.00 25.63 -2.90
N PHE A 215 38.79 25.82 -1.59
CA PHE A 215 37.59 26.47 -1.09
C PHE A 215 37.60 27.91 -1.60
N ASN A 216 36.86 28.17 -2.69
CA ASN A 216 36.57 29.52 -3.10
C ASN A 216 35.52 30.09 -2.14
N TYR A 217 35.96 30.64 -1.01
CA TYR A 217 35.12 31.52 -0.20
C TYR A 217 34.91 32.80 -0.99
N GLN A 218 33.79 32.92 -1.69
CA GLN A 218 33.26 34.25 -1.95
C GLN A 218 32.76 34.78 -0.60
N PRO A 219 33.31 35.89 -0.08
CA PRO A 219 32.65 36.57 1.04
C PRO A 219 31.28 37.03 0.54
N MET A 220 30.21 36.47 1.10
CA MET A 220 28.90 37.12 1.02
C MET A 220 29.07 38.49 1.66
N SER A 221 29.01 39.54 0.85
CA SER A 221 28.79 40.89 1.34
C SER A 221 27.51 40.87 2.18
N ALA A 222 27.62 41.18 3.46
CA ALA A 222 26.48 41.40 4.33
C ALA A 222 25.55 42.43 3.67
N PRO A 223 24.23 42.19 3.58
CA PRO A 223 23.31 43.24 3.18
C PRO A 223 23.46 44.41 4.15
N ALA A 224 23.59 45.62 3.62
CA ALA A 224 23.53 46.83 4.43
C ALA A 224 22.22 46.85 5.24
N PRO A 225 22.23 47.34 6.49
CA PRO A 225 21.00 47.53 7.24
C PRO A 225 20.05 48.42 6.44
N ILE A 226 18.86 47.91 6.15
CA ILE A 226 17.77 48.72 5.62
C ILE A 226 17.23 49.49 6.83
N ASP A 227 17.48 50.80 6.87
CA ASP A 227 16.78 51.71 7.77
C ASP A 227 15.30 51.73 7.37
N VAL A 228 14.49 50.89 8.03
CA VAL A 228 13.04 50.97 7.96
C VAL A 228 12.60 52.02 8.97
N PRO A 229 11.93 53.11 8.56
CA PRO A 229 11.33 54.04 9.52
C PRO A 229 10.28 53.28 10.33
N VAL A 230 10.51 53.13 11.62
CA VAL A 230 9.54 52.55 12.54
C VAL A 230 8.41 53.56 12.73
N THR A 231 7.30 53.36 12.02
CA THR A 231 6.04 54.01 12.38
C THR A 231 5.54 53.40 13.69
N PRO A 232 5.26 54.19 14.74
CA PRO A 232 4.74 53.65 15.99
C PRO A 232 3.33 53.08 15.78
N ALA A 233 3.13 51.85 16.23
CA ALA A 233 1.81 51.23 16.33
C ALA A 233 0.96 51.95 17.41
N PRO A 234 -0.38 52.02 17.24
CA PRO A 234 -1.25 52.62 18.25
C PRO A 234 -1.26 51.76 19.52
N VAL A 235 -1.11 52.44 20.67
CA VAL A 235 -1.09 51.87 22.01
C VAL A 235 -2.49 51.34 22.36
N ALA A 236 -2.58 50.03 22.63
CA ALA A 236 -3.75 49.45 23.28
C ALA A 236 -3.77 49.83 24.78
N PRO A 237 -4.92 50.20 25.37
CA PRO A 237 -4.99 50.57 26.78
C PRO A 237 -4.76 49.35 27.70
N ALA A 238 -4.01 49.60 28.78
CA ALA A 238 -3.61 48.62 29.78
C ALA A 238 -4.78 48.05 30.59
N PRO A 239 -4.69 46.80 31.07
CA PRO A 239 -5.68 46.23 31.99
C PRO A 239 -5.50 46.77 33.42
N ALA A 240 -6.62 47.02 34.10
CA ALA A 240 -6.70 47.50 35.48
C ALA A 240 -6.30 46.42 36.51
N PRO A 241 -5.92 46.78 37.76
CA PRO A 241 -5.35 45.87 38.73
C PRO A 241 -6.40 44.97 39.40
N ILE A 242 -6.01 43.72 39.67
CA ILE A 242 -6.81 42.72 40.38
C ILE A 242 -6.74 43.01 41.88
N GLN A 243 -7.89 43.31 42.50
CA GLN A 243 -8.10 43.20 43.94
C GLN A 243 -8.75 41.85 44.28
N SER A 244 -8.28 41.29 45.38
CA SER A 244 -8.59 39.97 45.94
C SER A 244 -9.99 39.85 46.53
N GLY A 245 -10.69 38.76 46.20
CA GLY A 245 -11.61 38.03 47.08
C GLY A 245 -13.11 38.21 46.85
N GLU A 246 -13.74 37.26 46.13
CA GLU A 246 -15.03 36.64 46.52
C GLU A 246 -15.34 35.41 45.65
N SER A 247 -15.80 34.34 46.30
CA SER A 247 -16.16 33.04 45.70
C SER A 247 -17.40 33.14 44.81
N VAL A 248 -17.31 32.71 43.54
CA VAL A 248 -18.49 32.48 42.70
C VAL A 248 -18.45 31.06 42.14
N THR A 249 -19.47 30.29 42.51
CA THR A 249 -19.76 28.92 42.06
C THR A 249 -20.06 28.86 40.55
N PRO A 250 -19.66 27.78 39.85
CA PRO A 250 -19.99 27.63 38.43
C PRO A 250 -21.50 27.39 38.21
N PRO A 251 -22.07 27.80 37.07
CA PRO A 251 -23.49 27.65 36.77
C PRO A 251 -23.93 26.18 36.70
N ALA A 252 -25.10 25.89 37.27
CA ALA A 252 -25.65 24.54 37.48
C ALA A 252 -26.10 23.79 36.21
N ASP A 253 -25.89 24.34 35.02
CA ASP A 253 -26.45 23.83 33.76
C ASP A 253 -25.55 22.80 33.04
N TRP A 254 -24.44 22.41 33.69
CA TRP A 254 -23.51 21.39 33.19
C TRP A 254 -23.90 19.96 33.62
N LEU A 255 -24.82 19.80 34.58
CA LEU A 255 -25.02 18.52 35.28
C LEU A 255 -26.26 17.72 34.89
N ASN A 256 -27.01 18.09 33.83
CA ASN A 256 -28.20 17.34 33.42
C ASN A 256 -28.02 16.61 32.08
N PRO A 257 -28.31 15.28 32.00
CA PRO A 257 -28.18 14.51 30.77
C PRO A 257 -29.31 14.84 29.78
N LYS A 258 -28.96 15.02 28.50
CA LYS A 258 -29.90 15.21 27.39
C LYS A 258 -30.59 13.89 27.04
N ILE A 259 -31.89 13.79 27.30
CA ILE A 259 -32.74 12.69 26.82
C ILE A 259 -33.29 13.08 25.45
N TYR A 260 -33.03 12.27 24.41
CA TYR A 260 -33.69 12.38 23.11
C TYR A 260 -34.96 11.52 23.12
N THR A 261 -36.13 12.13 22.96
CA THR A 261 -37.40 11.44 22.70
C THR A 261 -37.68 11.43 21.20
N GLY A 262 -37.82 10.24 20.62
CA GLY A 262 -38.23 10.04 19.23
C GLY A 262 -39.73 10.29 19.06
N THR A 263 -40.10 11.13 18.09
CA THR A 263 -41.48 11.34 17.68
C THR A 263 -41.85 10.30 16.62
N ASN A 264 -42.80 9.42 16.94
CA ASN A 264 -43.50 8.59 15.95
C ASN A 264 -44.33 9.49 15.05
N VAL A 265 -44.23 9.27 13.74
CA VAL A 265 -45.16 9.82 12.74
C VAL A 265 -45.92 8.63 12.17
N SER A 266 -47.26 8.71 12.28
CA SER A 266 -48.24 7.75 11.75
C SER A 266 -48.26 7.69 10.23
#